data_AF-A0AAV9SLU4-F1
#
_entry.id   AF-A0AAV9SLU4-F1
#
_cell.length_a   1.000
_cell.length_b   1.000
_cell.length_c   1.000
_cell.angle_alpha   90.00
_cell.angle_beta   90.00
_cell.angle_gamma   90.00
#
_symmetry.space_group_name_H-M   'P 1'
#
loop_
_entity.id
_entity.type
_entity.pdbx_description
1 polymer ?
#
loop_
_entity_poly.entity_id
_entity_poly.type
_entity_poly.pdbx_seq_one_letter_code
_entity_poly.pdbx_strand_id
1 'polypeptide(L)'
;MTEIADRVYNLYNGYTSGKEQQMAYNMLMEIPPSLLYRVQHHYNSHYEKFGDFVWRSEDELGPRKANLILRRVETISLYCRSLLRSTHIQSRTDTMAFVYCRSDEGGPPGNIWHGSLHDRRAMCMEKLISLQRNTYSNTKLR
;
A
#
# COMPACT_ATOMS: atom_id res chain seq x y z
N MET A 1 3.22 -4.93 -11.12
CA MET A 1 1.86 -4.37 -10.94
C MET A 1 1.00 -4.68 -12.16
N THR A 2 1.46 -4.30 -13.36
CA THR A 2 0.88 -4.75 -14.65
C THR A 2 0.76 -6.27 -14.75
N GLU A 3 1.80 -7.01 -14.35
CA GLU A 3 1.80 -8.48 -14.37
C GLU A 3 0.62 -9.14 -13.64
N ILE A 4 0.18 -8.57 -12.50
CA ILE A 4 -0.96 -9.13 -11.74
C ILE A 4 -2.27 -8.87 -12.49
N ALA A 5 -2.44 -7.69 -13.10
CA ALA A 5 -3.62 -7.37 -13.89
C ALA A 5 -3.72 -8.30 -15.12
N ASP A 6 -2.60 -8.48 -15.84
CA ASP A 6 -2.53 -9.36 -17.00
C ASP A 6 -2.83 -10.82 -16.60
N ARG A 7 -2.28 -11.26 -15.46
CA ARG A 7 -2.53 -12.61 -14.94
C ARG A 7 -3.99 -12.83 -14.53
N VAL A 8 -4.62 -11.85 -13.89
CA VAL A 8 -6.05 -11.91 -13.54
C VAL A 8 -6.91 -11.96 -14.80
N TYR A 9 -6.60 -11.13 -15.80
CA TYR A 9 -7.29 -11.16 -17.10
C TYR A 9 -7.19 -12.53 -17.77
N ASN A 10 -6.00 -13.14 -17.78
CA ASN A 10 -5.80 -14.48 -18.34
C ASN A 10 -6.57 -15.55 -17.58
N LEU A 11 -6.62 -15.47 -16.24
CA LEU A 11 -7.40 -16.39 -15.41
C LEU A 11 -8.90 -16.25 -15.69
N TYR A 12 -9.41 -15.04 -15.94
CA TYR A 12 -10.82 -14.81 -16.27
C TYR A 12 -11.19 -15.30 -17.68
N ASN A 13 -10.32 -15.12 -18.67
CA ASN A 13 -10.61 -15.56 -20.03
C ASN A 13 -10.51 -17.06 -20.26
N GLY A 14 -9.68 -17.77 -19.49
CA GLY A 14 -9.50 -19.21 -19.64
C GLY A 14 -10.63 -19.98 -18.99
N TYR A 15 -11.83 -20.03 -19.62
CA TYR A 15 -13.02 -20.81 -19.20
C TYR A 15 -12.93 -21.30 -17.75
N THR A 16 -13.11 -20.37 -16.81
CA THR A 16 -12.59 -20.44 -15.44
C THR A 16 -12.91 -21.77 -14.77
N SER A 17 -11.91 -22.65 -14.66
CA SER A 17 -12.05 -23.79 -13.75
C SER A 17 -12.18 -23.27 -12.31
N GLY A 18 -12.89 -23.97 -11.43
CA GLY A 18 -13.02 -23.55 -10.03
C GLY A 18 -11.67 -23.32 -9.33
N LYS A 19 -10.60 -23.97 -9.82
CA LYS A 19 -9.22 -23.76 -9.36
C LYS A 19 -8.66 -22.40 -9.81
N GLU A 20 -8.91 -21.98 -11.04
CA GLU A 20 -8.49 -20.67 -11.56
C GLU A 20 -9.25 -19.53 -10.88
N GLN A 21 -10.55 -19.70 -10.63
CA GLN A 21 -11.35 -18.74 -9.86
C GLN A 21 -10.76 -18.56 -8.45
N GLN A 22 -10.45 -19.67 -7.77
CA GLN A 22 -9.87 -19.61 -6.44
C GLN A 22 -8.46 -19.01 -6.45
N MET A 23 -7.66 -19.28 -7.47
CA MET A 23 -6.33 -18.69 -7.64
C MET A 23 -6.42 -17.17 -7.85
N ALA A 24 -7.32 -16.71 -8.73
CA ALA A 24 -7.54 -15.28 -8.96
C ALA A 24 -8.02 -14.58 -7.68
N TYR A 25 -8.99 -15.17 -6.97
CA TYR A 25 -9.47 -14.63 -5.71
C TYR A 25 -8.37 -14.54 -4.64
N ASN A 26 -7.59 -15.60 -4.44
CA ASN A 26 -6.50 -15.61 -3.45
C ASN A 26 -5.46 -14.53 -3.78
N MET A 27 -5.04 -14.45 -5.03
CA MET A 27 -4.08 -13.45 -5.49
C MET A 27 -4.53 -12.02 -5.19
N LEU A 28 -5.80 -11.70 -5.47
CA LEU A 28 -6.38 -10.38 -5.20
C LEU A 28 -6.54 -10.09 -3.70
N MET A 29 -6.71 -11.12 -2.88
CA MET A 29 -6.86 -11.00 -1.43
C MET A 29 -5.53 -10.97 -0.67
N GLU A 30 -4.45 -11.52 -1.24
CA GLU A 30 -3.11 -11.53 -0.63
C GLU A 30 -2.39 -10.19 -0.77
N ILE A 31 -2.68 -9.42 -1.81
CA ILE A 31 -2.03 -8.14 -2.07
C ILE A 31 -2.61 -7.00 -1.22
N PRO A 32 -1.80 -5.99 -0.81
CA PRO A 32 -2.31 -4.86 -0.04
C PRO A 32 -3.35 -4.03 -0.83
N PRO A 33 -4.29 -3.33 -0.15
CA PRO A 33 -5.32 -2.54 -0.82
C PRO A 33 -4.80 -1.55 -1.86
N SER A 34 -3.70 -0.85 -1.56
CA SER A 34 -3.06 0.09 -2.50
C SER A 34 -2.61 -0.60 -3.80
N LEU A 35 -2.07 -1.80 -3.70
CA LEU A 35 -1.67 -2.60 -4.85
C LEU A 35 -2.89 -3.12 -5.61
N LEU A 36 -3.93 -3.57 -4.91
CA LEU A 36 -5.20 -3.99 -5.51
C LEU A 36 -5.85 -2.87 -6.33
N TYR A 37 -5.85 -1.64 -5.81
CA TYR A 37 -6.35 -0.47 -6.54
C TYR A 37 -5.55 -0.19 -7.81
N ARG A 38 -4.23 -0.42 -7.78
CA ARG A 38 -3.40 -0.31 -9.00
C ARG A 38 -3.68 -1.43 -9.99
N VAL A 39 -3.91 -2.65 -9.52
CA VAL A 39 -4.32 -3.77 -10.38
C VAL A 39 -5.63 -3.42 -11.08
N GLN A 40 -6.62 -2.91 -10.35
CA GLN A 40 -7.88 -2.44 -10.94
C GLN A 40 -7.66 -1.34 -11.99
N HIS A 41 -6.83 -0.33 -11.68
CA HIS A 41 -6.54 0.75 -12.62
C HIS A 41 -5.86 0.24 -13.89
N HIS A 42 -4.86 -0.63 -13.76
CA HIS A 42 -4.18 -1.22 -14.91
C HIS A 42 -5.09 -2.14 -15.71
N TYR A 43 -5.87 -2.99 -15.05
CA TYR A 43 -6.83 -3.87 -15.70
C TYR A 43 -7.80 -3.07 -16.57
N ASN A 44 -8.42 -2.03 -16.01
CA ASN A 44 -9.36 -1.19 -16.77
C ASN A 44 -8.66 -0.47 -17.93
N SER A 45 -7.43 0.03 -17.73
CA SER A 45 -6.71 0.70 -18.82
C SER A 45 -6.44 -0.19 -20.04
N HIS A 46 -6.37 -1.51 -19.88
CA HIS A 46 -6.02 -2.45 -20.96
C HIS A 46 -7.21 -3.29 -21.44
N TYR A 47 -8.14 -3.64 -20.54
CA TYR A 47 -9.13 -4.68 -20.76
C TYR A 47 -10.58 -4.23 -20.59
N GLU A 48 -10.85 -2.96 -20.25
CA GLU A 48 -12.21 -2.43 -20.04
C GLU A 48 -13.15 -2.65 -21.24
N LYS A 49 -12.61 -2.67 -22.47
CA LYS A 49 -13.39 -3.02 -23.68
C LYS A 49 -14.02 -4.41 -23.65
N PHE A 50 -13.54 -5.30 -22.78
CA PHE A 50 -14.06 -6.64 -22.57
C PHE A 50 -14.86 -6.76 -21.26
N GLY A 51 -15.17 -5.65 -20.58
CA GLY A 51 -15.77 -5.61 -19.26
C GLY A 51 -14.78 -5.02 -18.25
N ASP A 52 -15.24 -4.07 -17.45
CA ASP A 52 -14.41 -3.49 -16.40
C ASP A 52 -14.08 -4.53 -15.31
N PHE A 53 -13.05 -4.25 -14.51
CA PHE A 53 -12.57 -5.14 -13.46
C PHE A 53 -13.66 -5.53 -12.45
N VAL A 54 -14.55 -4.60 -12.09
CA VAL A 54 -15.60 -4.83 -11.09
C VAL A 54 -16.59 -5.85 -11.64
N TRP A 55 -17.11 -5.55 -12.83
CA TRP A 55 -18.08 -6.37 -13.52
C TRP A 55 -17.51 -7.76 -13.84
N ARG A 56 -16.27 -7.83 -14.34
CA ARG A 56 -15.58 -9.10 -14.61
C ARG A 56 -15.29 -9.92 -13.36
N SER A 57 -14.88 -9.28 -12.26
CA SER A 57 -14.71 -10.00 -11.00
C SER A 57 -16.02 -10.60 -10.48
N GLU A 58 -17.14 -9.90 -10.67
CA GLU A 58 -18.46 -10.41 -10.28
C GLU A 58 -18.92 -11.57 -11.17
N ASP A 59 -18.74 -11.48 -12.48
CA ASP A 59 -19.06 -12.54 -13.44
C ASP A 59 -18.26 -13.84 -13.16
N GLU A 60 -16.95 -13.70 -12.95
CA GLU A 60 -16.04 -14.85 -12.84
C GLU A 60 -15.93 -15.44 -11.43
N LEU A 61 -16.17 -14.64 -10.38
CA LEU A 61 -15.99 -15.08 -8.98
C LEU A 61 -17.30 -15.08 -8.18
N GLY A 62 -18.37 -14.50 -8.73
CA GLY A 62 -19.64 -14.29 -8.07
C GLY A 62 -19.68 -13.07 -7.14
N PRO A 63 -20.90 -12.58 -6.82
CA PRO A 63 -21.12 -11.30 -6.15
C PRO A 63 -20.49 -11.21 -4.77
N ARG A 64 -20.42 -12.32 -4.03
CA ARG A 64 -19.85 -12.34 -2.68
C ARG A 64 -18.35 -12.12 -2.68
N LYS A 65 -17.61 -12.82 -3.56
CA LYS A 65 -16.15 -12.70 -3.64
C LYS A 65 -15.75 -11.34 -4.23
N ALA A 66 -16.44 -10.89 -5.28
CA ALA A 66 -16.22 -9.58 -5.87
C ALA A 66 -16.41 -8.45 -4.83
N ASN A 67 -17.50 -8.45 -4.06
CA ASN A 67 -17.73 -7.44 -3.03
C ASN A 67 -16.63 -7.41 -1.95
N LEU A 68 -16.08 -8.56 -1.55
CA LEU A 68 -14.96 -8.60 -0.60
C LEU A 68 -13.69 -7.97 -1.17
N ILE A 69 -13.41 -8.17 -2.46
CA ILE A 69 -12.30 -7.53 -3.17
C ILE A 69 -12.53 -6.01 -3.21
N LEU A 70 -13.72 -5.56 -3.62
CA LEU A 70 -14.04 -4.14 -3.79
C LEU A 70 -14.00 -3.36 -2.47
N ARG A 71 -14.49 -3.93 -1.37
CA ARG A 71 -14.42 -3.29 -0.04
C ARG A 71 -12.99 -2.97 0.40
N ARG A 72 -11.99 -3.72 -0.07
CA ARG A 72 -10.59 -3.43 0.25
C ARG A 72 -10.15 -2.10 -0.36
N VAL A 73 -10.54 -1.82 -1.61
CA VAL A 73 -10.16 -0.55 -2.25
C VAL A 73 -10.92 0.65 -1.69
N GLU A 74 -12.09 0.43 -1.08
CA GLU A 74 -12.85 1.48 -0.39
C GLU A 74 -12.09 2.10 0.79
N THR A 75 -11.22 1.33 1.45
CA THR A 75 -10.40 1.81 2.59
C THR A 75 -9.34 2.85 2.22
N ILE A 76 -9.06 3.04 0.92
CA ILE A 76 -8.01 3.94 0.45
C ILE A 76 -8.54 5.36 0.37
N SER A 77 -7.81 6.31 0.97
CA SER A 77 -8.15 7.74 0.91
C SER A 77 -8.19 8.27 -0.53
N LEU A 78 -9.01 9.31 -0.76
CA LEU A 78 -9.12 9.96 -2.06
C LEU A 78 -7.77 10.48 -2.57
N TYR A 79 -6.94 11.00 -1.68
CA TYR A 79 -5.58 11.45 -1.99
C TYR A 79 -4.71 10.31 -2.55
N CYS A 80 -4.67 9.17 -1.84
CA CYS A 80 -3.91 8.01 -2.30
C CYS A 80 -4.46 7.46 -3.62
N ARG A 81 -5.79 7.42 -3.79
CA ARG A 81 -6.40 7.00 -5.07
C ARG A 81 -5.95 7.88 -6.24
N SER A 82 -5.90 9.20 -6.05
CA SER A 82 -5.39 10.13 -7.07
C SER A 82 -3.95 9.82 -7.44
N LEU A 83 -3.08 9.61 -6.45
CA LEU A 83 -1.67 9.28 -6.69
C LEU A 83 -1.47 7.91 -7.35
N LEU A 84 -2.23 6.90 -6.95
CA LEU A 84 -2.11 5.52 -7.45
C LEU A 84 -2.54 5.34 -8.92
N ARG A 85 -3.26 6.32 -9.48
CA ARG A 85 -3.58 6.43 -10.91
C ARG A 85 -2.44 6.99 -11.76
N SER A 86 -1.32 7.39 -11.16
CA SER A 86 -0.17 7.89 -11.92
C SER A 86 0.36 6.82 -12.87
N THR A 87 0.79 7.24 -14.07
CA THR A 87 1.29 6.31 -15.10
C THR A 87 2.55 5.57 -14.63
N HIS A 88 3.40 6.25 -13.87
CA HIS A 88 4.62 5.70 -13.32
C HIS A 88 4.68 5.92 -11.81
N ILE A 89 4.99 4.85 -11.07
CA ILE A 89 5.24 4.89 -9.63
C ILE A 89 6.50 4.10 -9.36
N GLN A 90 7.50 4.74 -8.78
CA GLN A 90 8.78 4.14 -8.43
C GLN A 90 8.98 4.23 -6.92
N SER A 91 9.62 3.22 -6.34
CA SER A 91 10.04 3.28 -4.94
C SER A 91 11.44 3.88 -4.84
N ARG A 92 11.61 4.83 -3.94
CA ARG A 92 12.90 5.45 -3.58
C ARG A 92 13.10 5.25 -2.08
N THR A 93 14.32 4.93 -1.69
CA THR A 93 14.72 4.88 -0.28
C THR A 93 15.53 6.14 0.04
N ASP A 94 15.02 6.96 0.95
CA ASP A 94 15.71 8.12 1.49
C ASP A 94 16.35 7.76 2.82
N THR A 95 17.61 8.14 3.05
CA THR A 95 18.26 8.02 4.36
C THR A 95 18.33 9.40 5.00
N MET A 96 17.79 9.53 6.21
CA MET A 96 17.70 10.80 6.94
C MET A 96 18.27 10.66 8.35
N ALA A 97 18.96 11.69 8.82
CA ALA A 97 19.41 11.78 10.20
C ALA A 97 18.30 12.27 11.13
N PHE A 98 18.21 11.72 12.33
CA PHE A 98 17.34 12.18 13.40
C PHE A 98 18.06 12.10 14.75
N VAL A 99 17.67 12.98 15.67
CA VAL A 99 18.23 13.01 17.03
C VAL A 99 17.42 12.07 17.93
N TYR A 100 18.11 11.15 18.59
CA TYR A 100 17.53 10.26 19.59
C TYR A 100 18.09 10.62 20.98
N CYS A 101 17.23 11.09 21.88
CA CYS A 101 17.59 11.45 23.24
C CYS A 101 17.01 10.47 24.26
N ARG A 102 17.80 10.07 25.24
CA ARG A 102 17.37 9.28 26.41
C ARG A 102 17.71 10.06 27.68
N SER A 103 16.77 10.08 28.63
CA SER A 103 17.03 10.63 29.97
C SER A 103 18.06 9.78 30.68
N ASP A 104 18.99 10.42 31.38
CA ASP A 104 19.94 9.74 32.25
C ASP A 104 19.18 9.34 33.54
N GLU A 105 18.71 8.09 33.63
CA GLU A 105 17.98 7.55 34.81
C GLU A 105 18.92 7.21 35.98
N GLY A 106 19.91 8.06 36.23
CA GLY A 106 20.86 7.94 37.35
C GLY A 106 20.55 8.81 38.56
N GLY A 107 19.42 9.55 38.55
CA GLY A 107 19.02 10.43 39.66
C GLY A 107 18.25 9.70 40.76
N PRO A 108 18.50 9.96 42.05
CA PRO A 108 17.86 9.26 43.17
C PRO A 108 16.33 9.43 43.13
N PRO A 109 15.54 8.44 43.61
CA PRO A 109 14.10 8.58 43.77
C PRO A 109 13.83 9.51 44.96
N GLY A 110 13.89 10.81 44.72
CA GLY A 110 13.88 11.83 45.77
C GLY A 110 12.89 12.96 45.50
N ASN A 111 11.74 12.84 46.16
CA ASN A 111 10.79 13.88 46.58
C ASN A 111 9.88 14.57 45.53
N ILE A 112 8.67 14.85 46.02
CA ILE A 112 7.41 15.24 45.39
C ILE A 112 7.45 16.69 44.86
N TRP A 113 8.44 17.03 44.04
CA TRP A 113 8.45 18.28 43.28
C TRP A 113 8.88 17.96 41.86
N HIS A 114 7.95 18.06 40.91
CA HIS A 114 8.22 17.83 39.50
C HIS A 114 9.28 18.84 39.01
N GLY A 115 10.54 18.43 39.02
CA GLY A 115 11.63 19.20 38.43
C GLY A 115 11.33 19.51 36.97
N SER A 116 11.68 20.73 36.55
CA SER A 116 11.48 21.17 35.16
C SER A 116 12.11 20.17 34.19
N LEU A 117 11.39 19.84 33.11
CA LEU A 117 11.85 18.94 32.05
C LEU A 117 13.18 19.40 31.43
N HIS A 118 13.49 20.70 31.50
CA HIS A 118 14.74 21.28 31.04
C HIS A 118 15.95 20.96 31.92
N ASP A 119 15.73 20.60 33.19
CA ASP A 119 16.81 20.35 34.17
C ASP A 119 17.30 18.89 34.14
N ARG A 120 16.61 18.03 33.38
CA ARG A 120 16.99 16.63 33.19
C ARG A 120 18.13 16.53 32.18
N ARG A 121 19.26 15.98 32.62
CA ARG A 121 20.35 15.59 31.72
C ARG A 121 19.86 14.50 30.76
N ALA A 122 20.02 14.73 29.47
CA ALA A 122 19.68 13.80 28.42
C ALA A 122 20.92 13.48 27.59
N MET A 123 21.14 12.19 27.31
CA MET A 123 22.12 11.74 26.34
C MET A 123 21.45 11.70 24.97
N CYS A 124 21.88 12.57 24.06
CA CYS A 124 21.39 12.63 22.69
C CYS A 124 22.45 12.13 21.72
N MET A 125 22.03 11.33 20.74
CA MET A 125 22.89 10.87 19.65
C MET A 125 22.16 10.99 18.31
N GLU A 126 22.94 11.23 17.25
CA GLU A 126 22.42 11.17 15.89
C GLU A 126 22.24 9.71 15.46
N LYS A 127 21.10 9.41 14.85
CA LYS A 127 20.78 8.12 14.24
C LYS A 127 20.28 8.32 12.82
N LEU A 128 20.43 7.31 11.98
CA LEU A 128 19.91 7.31 10.62
C LEU A 128 18.64 6.46 10.53
N ILE A 129 17.66 6.94 9.75
CA ILE A 129 16.46 6.20 9.38
C ILE A 129 16.38 6.07 7.85
N SER A 130 16.05 4.87 7.38
CA SER A 130 15.76 4.60 5.98
C SER A 130 14.25 4.64 5.75
N LEU A 131 13.79 5.59 4.95
CA LEU A 131 12.39 5.81 4.63
C LEU A 131 12.13 5.43 3.18
N GLN A 132 11.28 4.43 2.96
CA GLN A 132 10.79 4.13 1.62
C GLN A 132 9.64 5.07 1.26
N ARG A 133 9.74 5.67 0.07
CA ARG A 133 8.77 6.61 -0.48
C ARG A 133 8.46 6.27 -1.93
N ASN A 134 7.20 6.47 -2.30
CA ASN A 134 6.80 6.40 -3.69
C ASN A 134 7.04 7.75 -4.37
N THR A 135 7.61 7.71 -5.57
CA THR A 135 7.69 8.82 -6.51
C THR A 135 6.64 8.60 -7.59
N TYR A 136 5.75 9.57 -7.78
CA TYR A 136 4.61 9.49 -8.69
C TYR A 136 4.84 10.43 -9.88
N SER A 137 4.64 9.95 -11.10
CA SER A 137 4.74 10.76 -12.31
C SER A 137 3.68 10.39 -13.34
N ASN A 138 3.20 11.40 -14.07
CA ASN A 138 2.32 11.23 -15.22
C ASN A 138 3.06 11.31 -16.56
N THR A 139 4.30 11.80 -16.56
CA THR A 139 5.20 11.81 -17.72
C THR A 139 6.29 10.76 -17.54
N LYS A 140 6.82 10.20 -18.64
CA LYS A 140 8.01 9.33 -18.59
C LYS A 140 9.12 10.13 -17.89
N LEU A 141 9.49 9.71 -16.67
CA LEU A 141 10.56 10.33 -15.91
C LEU A 141 11.85 10.23 -16.75
N ARG A 142 12.47 11.39 -17.00
CA ARG A 142 13.77 11.51 -17.66
C ARG A 142 14.89 11.29 -16.65
#